data_AF-A0A4Q3ISL7-F1
#
_entry.id   AF-A0A4Q3ISL7-F1
#
_cell.length_a   1.000
_cell.length_b   1.000
_cell.length_c   1.000
_cell.angle_alpha   90.00
_cell.angle_beta   90.00
_cell.angle_gamma   90.00
#
_symmetry.space_group_name_H-M   'P 1'
#
loop_
_entity.id
_entity.type
_entity.pdbx_description
1 polymer ?
#
loop_
_entity_poly.entity_id
_entity_poly.type
_entity_poly.pdbx_seq_one_letter_code
_entity_poly.pdbx_strand_id
1 'polypeptide(L)'
;MEFYETGTFVGRVWRPELEGPSVVVIRNGDVVDITSPEIPTVRDLIEMKDPAGALAAATGETIGRVADFLGGRGPNGAHLLAPIDLQAVKACGVTFARSMLERVIEE
;
A
#
# COMPACT_ATOMS: atom_id res chain seq x y z
N MET A 1 17.71 -10.94 9.55
CA MET A 1 16.74 -10.34 10.48
C MET A 1 15.46 -10.18 9.71
N GLU A 2 14.44 -11.00 10.00
CA GLU A 2 13.15 -10.87 9.32
C GLU A 2 12.42 -9.66 9.91
N PHE A 3 12.46 -8.53 9.22
CA PHE A 3 11.88 -7.26 9.66
C PHE A 3 10.34 -7.26 9.76
N TYR A 4 9.70 -8.39 9.45
CA TYR A 4 8.24 -8.53 9.29
C TYR A 4 7.58 -9.36 10.41
N GLU A 5 8.32 -9.70 11.47
CA GLU A 5 7.78 -10.45 12.61
C GLU A 5 7.04 -9.56 13.63
N THR A 6 7.32 -8.26 13.65
CA THR A 6 6.69 -7.32 14.60
C THR A 6 6.21 -6.06 13.90
N GLY A 7 4.92 -5.75 14.03
CA GLY A 7 4.29 -4.56 13.46
C GLY A 7 3.12 -4.89 12.54
N THR A 8 2.43 -3.85 12.07
CA THR A 8 1.34 -3.96 11.10
C THR A 8 1.79 -3.27 9.82
N PHE A 9 2.03 -4.07 8.77
CA PHE A 9 2.58 -3.56 7.51
C PHE A 9 1.54 -3.68 6.41
N VAL A 10 1.15 -2.55 5.83
CA VAL A 10 0.29 -2.48 4.65
C VAL A 10 1.08 -2.04 3.44
N GLY A 11 0.72 -2.56 2.27
CA GLY A 11 1.26 -2.14 0.99
C GLY A 11 0.26 -2.34 -0.13
N ARG A 12 0.75 -2.22 -1.36
CA ARG A 12 -0.03 -2.52 -2.57
C ARG A 12 0.80 -3.38 -3.52
N VAL A 13 0.11 -4.24 -4.26
CA VAL A 13 0.70 -5.11 -5.29
C VAL A 13 -0.11 -4.97 -6.56
N TRP A 14 0.54 -4.84 -7.71
CA TRP A 14 -0.12 -5.04 -9.00
C TRP A 14 -0.23 -6.53 -9.27
N ARG A 15 -1.46 -7.03 -9.49
CA ARG A 15 -1.76 -8.43 -9.83
C ARG A 15 -2.11 -8.55 -11.32
N PRO A 16 -1.21 -9.05 -12.18
CA PRO A 16 -1.47 -9.16 -13.62
C PRO A 16 -2.72 -9.97 -13.95
N GLU A 17 -3.01 -11.02 -13.18
CA GLU A 17 -4.17 -11.90 -13.35
C GLU A 17 -5.51 -11.22 -13.04
N LEU A 18 -5.50 -10.15 -12.25
CA LEU A 18 -6.68 -9.32 -11.95
C LEU A 18 -6.69 -8.00 -12.74
N GLU A 19 -5.66 -7.77 -13.55
CA GLU A 19 -5.44 -6.53 -14.31
C GLU A 19 -5.52 -5.27 -13.43
N GLY A 20 -5.09 -5.36 -12.16
CA GLY A 20 -5.30 -4.27 -11.20
C GLY A 20 -4.46 -4.33 -9.92
N PRO A 21 -4.52 -3.25 -9.12
CA PRO A 21 -3.87 -3.19 -7.82
C PRO A 21 -4.69 -3.90 -6.74
N SER A 22 -3.99 -4.53 -5.80
CA SER A 22 -4.54 -5.09 -4.57
C SER A 22 -3.92 -4.42 -3.35
N VAL A 23 -4.73 -4.20 -2.32
CA VAL A 23 -4.26 -3.81 -0.97
C VAL A 23 -3.76 -5.07 -0.28
N VAL A 24 -2.52 -5.03 0.25
CA VAL A 24 -1.91 -6.19 0.89
C VAL A 24 -1.46 -5.88 2.31
N VAL A 25 -1.49 -6.90 3.16
CA VAL A 25 -0.86 -6.89 4.49
C VAL A 25 0.27 -7.90 4.55
N ILE A 26 1.34 -7.60 5.29
CA ILE A 26 2.42 -8.55 5.55
C ILE A 26 2.20 -9.20 6.92
N ARG A 27 2.12 -10.54 6.95
CA ARG A 27 1.93 -11.34 8.17
C ARG A 27 2.97 -12.44 8.24
N ASN A 28 3.87 -12.38 9.22
CA ASN A 28 4.96 -13.36 9.34
C ASN A 28 5.76 -13.51 8.03
N GLY A 29 5.88 -12.42 7.27
CA GLY A 29 6.49 -12.36 5.94
C GLY A 29 5.64 -12.87 4.77
N ASP A 30 4.40 -13.31 4.98
CA ASP A 30 3.45 -13.63 3.91
C ASP A 30 2.80 -12.33 3.42
N VAL A 31 2.70 -12.17 2.10
CA VAL A 31 1.93 -11.10 1.47
C VAL A 31 0.52 -11.62 1.25
N VAL A 32 -0.44 -11.00 1.94
CA VAL A 32 -1.85 -11.39 1.91
C VAL A 32 -2.66 -10.28 1.24
N ASP A 33 -3.34 -10.61 0.15
CA ASP A 33 -4.30 -9.73 -0.51
C ASP A 33 -5.58 -9.64 0.31
N ILE A 34 -5.84 -8.45 0.85
CA ILE A 34 -6.98 -8.13 1.72
C ILE A 34 -7.97 -7.20 1.03
N THR A 35 -7.86 -7.03 -0.28
CA THR A 35 -8.76 -6.17 -1.06
C THR A 35 -10.21 -6.64 -0.88
N SER A 36 -11.07 -5.75 -0.40
CA SER A 36 -12.48 -6.05 -0.15
C SER A 36 -13.35 -4.83 -0.43
N PRO A 37 -14.69 -4.96 -0.47
CA PRO A 37 -15.58 -3.80 -0.56
C PRO A 37 -15.38 -2.77 0.57
N GLU A 38 -14.95 -3.23 1.76
CA GLU A 38 -14.64 -2.37 2.91
C GLU A 38 -13.24 -1.76 2.82
N ILE A 39 -12.28 -2.45 2.18
CA ILE A 39 -10.90 -2.00 1.98
C ILE A 39 -10.55 -2.07 0.48
N PRO A 40 -11.16 -1.21 -0.37
CA PRO A 40 -10.87 -1.21 -1.80
C PRO A 40 -9.57 -0.46 -2.12
N THR A 41 -9.13 0.43 -1.23
CA THR A 41 -7.91 1.23 -1.37
C THR A 41 -7.18 1.39 -0.02
N VAL A 42 -5.89 1.73 -0.05
CA VAL A 42 -5.12 2.10 1.14
C VAL A 42 -5.62 3.42 1.72
N ARG A 43 -6.10 4.35 0.89
CA ARG A 43 -6.79 5.57 1.37
C ARG A 43 -7.98 5.21 2.26
N ASP A 44 -8.85 4.32 1.81
CA ASP A 44 -10.05 3.94 2.57
C ASP A 44 -9.70 3.22 3.87
N LEU A 45 -8.66 2.38 3.85
CA LEU A 45 -8.13 1.76 5.06
C LEU A 45 -7.62 2.78 6.09
N ILE A 46 -6.80 3.74 5.66
CA ILE A 46 -6.16 4.71 6.56
C ILE A 46 -7.19 5.68 7.18
N GLU A 47 -8.29 5.93 6.48
CA GLU A 47 -9.41 6.78 6.96
C GLU A 47 -10.33 6.05 7.96
N MET A 48 -10.13 4.75 8.19
CA MET A 48 -10.88 4.02 9.21
C MET A 48 -10.56 4.51 10.63
N LYS A 49 -11.51 4.34 11.56
CA LYS A 49 -11.32 4.70 12.96
C LYS A 49 -10.17 3.95 13.63
N ASP A 50 -9.96 2.69 13.25
CA ASP A 50 -8.86 1.85 13.72
C ASP A 50 -8.26 1.05 12.55
N PRO A 51 -7.35 1.66 11.76
CA PRO A 51 -6.77 1.02 10.58
C PRO A 51 -5.92 -0.20 10.95
N ALA A 52 -5.23 -0.16 12.09
CA ALA A 52 -4.40 -1.27 12.54
C ALA A 52 -5.25 -2.47 12.98
N GLY A 53 -6.35 -2.22 13.70
CA GLY A 53 -7.34 -3.24 14.04
C GLY A 53 -8.04 -3.80 12.80
N ALA A 54 -8.39 -2.96 11.83
CA ALA A 54 -8.95 -3.40 10.56
C ALA A 54 -7.99 -4.31 9.79
N LEU A 55 -6.71 -3.94 9.69
CA LEU A 55 -5.65 -4.77 9.09
C LEU A 55 -5.45 -6.09 9.84
N ALA A 56 -5.54 -6.09 11.17
CA ALA A 56 -5.40 -7.31 11.97
C ALA A 56 -6.58 -8.27 11.75
N ALA A 57 -7.79 -7.74 11.56
CA ALA A 57 -9.00 -8.53 11.35
C ALA A 57 -9.22 -8.96 9.89
N ALA A 58 -8.64 -8.26 8.91
CA ALA A 58 -8.86 -8.52 7.49
C ALA A 58 -8.44 -9.94 7.09
N THR A 59 -9.30 -10.65 6.37
CA THR A 59 -8.97 -11.97 5.80
C THR A 59 -8.60 -11.82 4.33
N GLY A 60 -7.90 -12.79 3.76
CA GLY A 60 -7.40 -12.66 2.40
C GLY A 60 -6.69 -13.88 1.84
N GLU A 61 -6.28 -13.77 0.59
CA GLU A 61 -5.51 -14.77 -0.13
C GLU A 61 -4.01 -14.51 0.06
N THR A 62 -3.23 -15.52 0.46
CA THR A 62 -1.76 -15.42 0.45
C THR A 62 -1.26 -15.52 -0.98
N ILE A 63 -0.61 -14.47 -1.48
CA ILE A 63 -0.14 -14.36 -2.86
C ILE A 63 1.38 -14.60 -3.02
N GLY A 64 2.10 -14.79 -1.91
CA GLY A 64 3.53 -15.13 -1.91
C GLY A 64 4.25 -14.70 -0.64
N ARG A 65 5.56 -14.96 -0.58
CA ARG A 65 6.44 -14.44 0.49
C ARG A 65 6.93 -13.05 0.11
N VAL A 66 7.05 -12.15 1.07
CA VAL A 66 7.59 -10.79 0.84
C VAL A 66 8.96 -10.83 0.17
N ALA A 67 9.79 -11.81 0.52
CA ALA A 67 11.10 -12.03 -0.09
C ALA A 67 11.04 -12.22 -1.62
N ASP A 68 9.97 -12.82 -2.13
CA ASP A 68 9.79 -13.07 -3.57
C ASP A 68 9.59 -11.75 -4.35
N PHE A 69 9.06 -10.72 -3.69
CA PHE A 69 8.77 -9.43 -4.32
C PHE A 69 9.94 -8.45 -4.26
N LEU A 70 10.90 -8.63 -3.34
CA LEU A 70 12.02 -7.70 -3.15
C LEU A 70 12.98 -7.64 -4.36
N GLY A 71 12.99 -8.68 -5.20
CA GLY A 71 13.78 -8.74 -6.44
C GLY A 71 13.10 -8.14 -7.67
N GLY A 72 11.88 -7.59 -7.55
CA GLY A 72 11.10 -7.03 -8.64
C GLY A 72 9.75 -7.72 -8.80
N ARG A 73 9.65 -8.69 -9.72
CA ARG A 73 8.42 -9.46 -9.92
C ARG A 73 8.43 -10.71 -9.04
N GLY A 74 7.42 -10.82 -8.19
CA GLY A 74 7.10 -12.01 -7.40
C GLY A 74 6.27 -13.03 -8.20
N PRO A 75 5.57 -13.94 -7.49
CA PRO A 75 4.74 -14.97 -8.09
C PRO A 75 3.73 -14.39 -9.09
N ASN A 76 3.48 -15.12 -10.18
CA ASN A 76 2.55 -14.73 -11.26
C ASN A 76 2.86 -13.36 -11.91
N GLY A 77 4.09 -12.85 -11.76
CA GLY A 77 4.50 -11.55 -12.31
C GLY A 77 4.00 -10.35 -11.51
N ALA A 78 3.41 -10.59 -10.33
CA ALA A 78 2.97 -9.57 -9.40
C ALA A 78 4.15 -8.74 -8.88
N HIS A 79 3.95 -7.46 -8.60
CA HIS A 79 5.04 -6.59 -8.14
C HIS A 79 4.53 -5.51 -7.20
N LEU A 80 5.40 -5.07 -6.29
CA LEU A 80 5.08 -4.02 -5.33
C LEU A 80 4.80 -2.70 -6.06
N LEU A 81 3.77 -2.01 -5.59
CA LEU A 81 3.45 -0.63 -5.96
C LEU A 81 3.86 0.32 -4.82
N ALA A 82 3.86 1.62 -5.11
CA ALA A 82 3.93 2.61 -4.05
C ALA A 82 2.80 2.36 -3.03
N PRO A 83 3.05 2.44 -1.71
CA PRO A 83 2.03 2.11 -0.70
C PRO A 83 0.86 3.10 -0.71
N ILE A 84 1.08 4.33 -1.17
CA ILE A 84 0.06 5.36 -1.35
C ILE A 84 -0.63 5.24 -2.70
N ASP A 85 -1.96 5.36 -2.74
CA ASP A 85 -2.83 5.42 -3.92
C ASP A 85 -3.46 6.80 -4.13
N LEU A 86 -4.58 7.09 -3.47
CA LEU A 86 -5.40 8.28 -3.65
C LEU A 86 -5.10 9.36 -2.59
N GLN A 87 -4.08 9.14 -1.74
CA GLN A 87 -3.68 10.12 -0.75
C GLN A 87 -2.96 11.31 -1.41
N ALA A 88 -3.30 12.52 -0.95
CA ALA A 88 -2.58 13.72 -1.35
C ALA A 88 -1.11 13.64 -0.93
N VAL A 89 -0.20 13.82 -1.89
CA VAL A 89 1.25 13.87 -1.64
C VAL A 89 1.69 15.32 -1.52
N LYS A 90 1.91 15.79 -0.29
CA LYS A 90 2.46 17.12 -0.06
C LYS A 90 3.99 17.11 -0.10
N ALA A 91 4.57 17.79 -1.07
CA ALA A 91 6.01 18.03 -1.10
C ALA A 91 6.39 19.16 -0.12
N CYS A 92 6.67 18.80 1.14
CA CYS A 92 7.23 19.73 2.11
C CYS A 92 8.75 19.86 1.88
N GLY A 93 9.20 20.81 1.04
CA GLY A 93 10.64 21.05 0.87
C GLY A 93 11.15 21.38 -0.54
N VAL A 94 10.31 21.74 -1.51
CA VAL A 94 10.81 22.42 -2.72
C VAL A 94 11.04 23.89 -2.38
N THR A 95 12.27 24.23 -2.02
CA THR A 95 12.71 25.57 -1.66
C THR A 95 12.71 26.49 -2.89
N PHE A 96 11.55 27.01 -3.26
CA PHE A 96 11.46 28.30 -3.94
C PHE A 96 10.35 29.09 -3.25
N ALA A 97 10.73 29.88 -2.25
CA ALA A 97 9.84 30.84 -1.57
C ALA A 97 9.09 31.77 -2.55
N ARG A 98 9.55 31.86 -3.81
CA ARG A 98 8.88 32.60 -4.89
C ARG A 98 7.73 31.84 -5.56
N SER A 99 7.75 30.50 -5.59
CA SER A 99 6.73 29.72 -6.32
C SER A 99 5.44 29.48 -5.53
N MET A 100 5.43 29.65 -4.20
CA MET A 100 4.21 29.53 -3.39
C MET A 100 3.21 30.67 -3.62
N LEU A 101 3.66 31.84 -4.08
CA LEU A 101 2.78 32.99 -4.38
C LEU A 101 2.11 32.90 -5.75
N GLU A 102 2.66 32.13 -6.68
CA GLU A 102 2.23 32.11 -8.09
C GLU A 102 1.38 30.88 -8.48
N ARG A 103 1.22 29.89 -7.59
CA ARG A 103 0.47 28.66 -7.90
C ARG A 103 -0.57 28.34 -6.84
N VAL A 104 -1.60 29.18 -6.80
CA VAL A 104 -2.96 28.68 -6.57
C VAL A 104 -3.33 27.93 -7.85
N ILE A 105 -3.09 26.62 -7.88
CA ILE A 105 -3.76 25.75 -8.82
C ILE A 105 -4.88 25.12 -7.98
N GLU A 106 -6.12 25.45 -8.31
CA GLU A 106 -7.29 24.82 -7.69
C GLU A 106 -7.21 23.30 -7.87
N GLU A 107 -7.46 22.58 -6.77
CA GLU A 107 -7.81 21.16 -6.75
C GLU A 107 -9.29 20.98 -7.13
#